data_AF-A0A1H1LRL4-F1
#
_entry.id   AF-A0A1H1LRL4-F1
#
_cell.length_a   1.000
_cell.length_b   1.000
_cell.length_c   1.000
_cell.angle_alpha   90.00
_cell.angle_beta   90.00
_cell.angle_gamma   90.00
#
_symmetry.space_group_name_H-M   'P 1'
#
loop_
_entity.id
_entity.type
_entity.pdbx_description
1 polymer ?
#
loop_
_entity_poly.entity_id
_entity_poly.type
_entity_poly.pdbx_seq_one_letter_code
_entity_poly.pdbx_strand_id
1 'polypeptide(L)'
;MVDRNLKIVEFLKKKWIDNIKNNSEFAKNHNIDEKTVRLIKENKDYHTSLETIESICEAENLNLSQFFKEVEEMFPEVRMDHQ
;
A
#
# COMPACT_ATOMS: atom_id res chain seq x y z
N MET A 1 13.13 10.53 12.21
CA MET A 1 11.76 10.80 11.69
C MET A 1 11.34 9.53 10.96
N VAL A 2 10.18 8.98 11.26
CA VAL A 2 9.66 7.80 10.56
C VAL A 2 9.19 8.25 9.18
N ASP A 3 9.61 7.54 8.12
CA ASP A 3 9.09 7.81 6.78
C ASP A 3 7.71 7.15 6.63
N ARG A 4 6.66 7.98 6.60
CA ARG A 4 5.28 7.53 6.47
C ARG A 4 5.04 6.85 5.12
N ASN A 5 5.66 7.32 4.04
CA ASN A 5 5.43 6.75 2.71
C ASN A 5 5.96 5.31 2.65
N LEU A 6 7.10 5.06 3.30
CA LEU A 6 7.61 3.69 3.46
C LEU A 6 6.66 2.80 4.26
N LYS A 7 6.03 3.31 5.32
CA LYS A 7 5.05 2.54 6.11
C LYS A 7 3.77 2.22 5.36
N ILE A 8 3.31 3.14 4.50
CA ILE A 8 2.18 2.90 3.61
C ILE A 8 2.51 1.76 2.62
N VAL A 9 3.69 1.79 1.99
CA VAL A 9 4.12 0.72 1.07
C VAL A 9 4.34 -0.60 1.81
N GLU A 10 4.90 -0.56 3.01
CA GLU A 10 5.04 -1.73 3.88
C GLU A 10 3.67 -2.35 4.23
N PHE A 11 2.66 -1.52 4.48
CA PHE A 11 1.29 -1.97 4.72
C PHE A 11 0.67 -2.63 3.49
N LEU A 12 0.75 -1.99 2.31
CA LEU A 12 0.27 -2.56 1.03
C LEU A 12 0.87 -3.93 0.78
N LYS A 13 2.19 -4.04 1.01
CA LYS A 13 2.94 -5.28 0.85
C LYS A 13 2.36 -6.39 1.74
N LYS A 14 2.28 -6.14 3.05
CA LYS A 14 1.83 -7.13 4.03
C LYS A 14 0.37 -7.52 3.84
N LYS A 15 -0.49 -6.54 3.55
CA LYS A 15 -1.94 -6.77 3.48
C LYS A 15 -2.34 -7.56 2.24
N TRP A 16 -1.78 -7.20 1.08
CA TRP A 16 -2.25 -7.74 -0.20
C TRP A 16 -1.18 -8.45 -1.00
N ILE A 17 0.05 -7.92 -1.09
CA ILE A 17 1.03 -8.37 -2.11
C ILE A 17 1.87 -9.58 -1.68
N ASP A 18 2.17 -9.76 -0.40
CA ASP A 18 3.05 -10.86 0.06
C ASP A 18 2.46 -12.26 -0.25
N ASN A 19 1.13 -12.37 -0.28
CA ASN A 19 0.43 -13.64 -0.46
C ASN A 19 -0.13 -13.87 -1.87
N ILE A 20 0.17 -12.99 -2.82
CA ILE A 20 -0.31 -13.15 -4.21
C ILE A 20 0.45 -14.27 -4.91
N LYS A 21 -0.27 -15.06 -5.71
CA LYS A 21 0.32 -16.13 -6.53
C LYS A 21 0.92 -15.60 -7.83
N ASN A 22 0.40 -14.50 -8.36
CA ASN A 22 0.77 -13.97 -9.65
C ASN A 22 0.73 -12.43 -9.65
N ASN A 23 1.90 -11.82 -9.86
CA ASN A 23 2.02 -10.36 -9.89
C ASN A 23 1.23 -9.73 -11.04
N SER A 24 1.23 -10.34 -12.22
CA SER A 24 0.52 -9.82 -13.40
C SER A 24 -0.99 -9.87 -13.24
N GLU A 25 -1.51 -10.92 -12.59
CA GLU A 25 -2.93 -11.04 -12.29
C GLU A 25 -3.36 -9.99 -11.26
N PHE A 26 -2.60 -9.85 -10.18
CA PHE A 26 -2.86 -8.79 -9.19
C PHE A 26 -2.83 -7.41 -9.84
N ALA A 27 -1.80 -7.11 -10.63
CA ALA A 27 -1.66 -5.84 -11.33
C ALA A 27 -2.87 -5.52 -12.21
N LYS A 28 -3.34 -6.50 -13.00
CA LYS A 28 -4.53 -6.35 -13.86
C LYS A 28 -5.79 -6.10 -13.05
N ASN A 29 -5.99 -6.86 -11.96
CA ASN A 29 -7.19 -6.73 -11.13
C ASN A 29 -7.26 -5.39 -10.39
N HIS A 30 -6.11 -4.76 -10.13
CA HIS A 30 -6.01 -3.49 -9.41
C HIS A 30 -5.67 -2.31 -10.33
N ASN A 31 -5.71 -2.50 -11.66
CA ASN A 31 -5.41 -1.47 -12.66
C ASN A 31 -4.07 -0.74 -12.44
N ILE A 32 -3.00 -1.48 -12.12
CA ILE A 32 -1.65 -0.96 -11.95
C ILE A 32 -0.65 -1.72 -12.82
N ASP A 33 0.56 -1.19 -12.97
CA ASP A 33 1.64 -1.90 -13.65
C ASP A 33 2.16 -3.07 -12.81
N GLU A 34 2.46 -4.20 -13.47
CA GLU A 34 3.11 -5.34 -12.81
C GLU A 34 4.46 -4.96 -12.19
N LYS A 35 5.16 -3.99 -12.80
CA LYS A 35 6.38 -3.39 -12.25
C LYS A 35 6.11 -2.74 -10.88
N THR A 36 4.98 -2.08 -10.69
CA THR A 36 4.60 -1.46 -9.42
C THR A 36 4.43 -2.53 -8.34
N VAL A 37 3.79 -3.66 -8.67
CA VAL A 37 3.66 -4.81 -7.75
C VAL A 37 5.03 -5.33 -7.33
N ARG A 38 5.96 -5.50 -8.28
CA ARG A 38 7.35 -5.92 -7.97
C ARG A 38 8.07 -4.92 -7.07
N LEU A 39 7.94 -3.62 -7.37
CA LEU A 39 8.59 -2.57 -6.58
C LEU A 39 8.07 -2.56 -5.14
N ILE A 40 6.76 -2.67 -4.92
CA ILE A 40 6.18 -2.78 -3.57
C ILE A 40 6.70 -4.04 -2.86
N LYS A 41 6.86 -5.16 -3.58
CA LYS A 41 7.30 -6.44 -3.00
C LYS A 41 8.79 -6.47 -2.64
N GLU A 42 9.65 -5.93 -3.50
CA GLU A 42 11.09 -6.18 -3.47
C GLU A 42 11.91 -4.97 -3.00
N ASN A 43 11.44 -3.75 -3.25
CA ASN A 43 12.19 -2.53 -2.96
C ASN A 43 11.75 -1.90 -1.63
N LYS A 44 12.66 -1.94 -0.65
CA LYS A 44 12.42 -1.42 0.71
C LYS A 44 12.33 0.09 0.82
N ASP A 45 12.88 0.81 -0.17
CA ASP A 45 12.93 2.27 -0.22
C ASP A 45 11.95 2.84 -1.27
N TYR A 46 11.06 2.00 -1.80
CA TYR A 46 10.10 2.42 -2.82
C TYR A 46 8.95 3.22 -2.21
N HIS A 47 8.61 4.33 -2.85
CA HIS A 47 7.40 5.11 -2.59
C HIS A 47 6.45 4.96 -3.78
N THR A 48 5.15 4.97 -3.49
CA THR A 48 4.12 4.86 -4.52
C THR A 48 3.26 6.12 -4.59
N SER A 49 2.50 6.29 -5.68
CA SER A 49 1.59 7.43 -5.85
C SER A 49 0.28 7.22 -5.08
N LEU A 50 -0.42 8.32 -4.79
CA LEU A 50 -1.78 8.24 -4.22
C LEU A 50 -2.73 7.47 -5.15
N GLU A 51 -2.62 7.68 -6.46
CA GLU A 51 -3.40 6.98 -7.49
C GLU A 51 -3.22 5.44 -7.42
N THR A 52 -1.99 4.97 -7.13
CA THR A 52 -1.75 3.53 -6.93
C THR A 52 -2.44 3.02 -5.67
N ILE A 53 -2.41 3.79 -4.58
CA ILE A 53 -3.08 3.44 -3.33
C ILE A 53 -4.60 3.41 -3.54
N GLU A 54 -5.16 4.42 -4.21
CA GLU A 54 -6.57 4.52 -4.58
C GLU A 54 -7.01 3.33 -5.42
N SER A 55 -6.30 3.02 -6.51
CA SER A 55 -6.63 1.90 -7.39
C SER A 55 -6.65 0.56 -6.65
N ILE A 56 -5.68 0.35 -5.73
CA ILE A 56 -5.66 -0.87 -4.92
C ILE A 56 -6.84 -0.90 -3.94
N CYS A 57 -7.09 0.20 -3.25
CA CYS A 57 -8.18 0.31 -2.27
C CYS A 57 -9.56 0.10 -2.94
N GLU A 58 -9.78 0.70 -4.11
CA GLU A 58 -11.02 0.56 -4.87
C GLU A 58 -11.29 -0.89 -5.28
N ALA A 59 -10.28 -1.59 -5.81
CA ALA A 59 -10.40 -3.00 -6.18
C ALA A 59 -10.70 -3.91 -4.96
N GLU A 60 -10.24 -3.51 -3.78
CA GLU A 60 -10.44 -4.21 -2.50
C GLU A 60 -11.69 -3.73 -1.74
N ASN A 61 -12.51 -2.86 -2.34
CA ASN A 61 -13.70 -2.24 -1.73
C ASN A 61 -13.42 -1.54 -0.39
N LEU A 62 -12.23 -0.93 -0.27
CA LEU A 62 -11.79 -0.17 0.88
C LEU A 62 -11.73 1.32 0.51
N ASN A 63 -12.18 2.23 1.39
CA ASN A 63 -11.97 3.65 1.15
C ASN A 63 -10.63 4.13 1.75
N LEU A 64 -10.07 5.22 1.19
CA LEU A 64 -8.78 5.76 1.65
C LEU A 64 -8.75 6.11 3.14
N SER A 65 -9.85 6.64 3.70
CA SER A 65 -9.88 7.00 5.13
C SER A 65 -9.75 5.77 6.02
N GLN A 66 -10.42 4.67 5.67
CA GLN A 66 -10.28 3.38 6.35
C GLN A 66 -8.87 2.82 6.17
N PHE A 67 -8.35 2.85 4.94
CA PHE A 67 -6.98 2.41 4.66
C PHE A 67 -5.95 3.12 5.56
N PHE A 68 -5.97 4.46 5.62
CA PHE A 68 -5.01 5.19 6.45
C PHE A 68 -5.20 4.94 7.95
N LYS A 69 -6.43 4.72 8.42
CA LYS A 69 -6.68 4.29 9.80
C LYS A 69 -6.04 2.93 10.10
N GLU A 70 -6.18 1.96 9.22
CA GLU A 70 -5.56 0.64 9.40
C GLU A 70 -4.02 0.71 9.34
N VAL A 71 -3.46 1.61 8.51
CA VAL A 71 -2.02 1.90 8.51
C VAL A 71 -1.59 2.43 9.88
N GLU A 72 -2.31 3.38 10.45
CA GLU A 72 -2.02 3.95 11.78
C GLU A 72 -2.23 2.93 12.92
N GLU A 73 -3.17 2.00 12.78
CA GLU A 73 -3.37 0.90 13.73
C GLU A 73 -2.20 -0.09 13.69
N MET A 74 -1.67 -0.41 12.51
CA MET A 74 -0.52 -1.30 12.34
C MET A 74 0.82 -0.63 12.68
N PHE A 75 0.95 0.66 12.40
CA PHE A 75 2.15 1.47 12.62
C PHE A 75 1.81 2.72 13.45
N PRO A 76 1.60 2.59 14.77
CA PRO A 76 1.22 3.71 15.62
C PRO A 76 2.20 4.89 15.57
N GLU A 77 3.47 4.63 15.23
CA GLU A 77 4.51 5.65 15.09
C GLU A 77 4.29 6.63 13.93
N VAL A 78 3.36 6.34 12.99
CA VAL A 78 3.02 7.28 11.91
C VAL A 78 1.81 8.15 12.21
N ARG A 79 1.09 7.89 13.31
CA ARG A 79 -0.13 8.59 13.71
C ARG A 79 0.14 10.09 13.81
N MET A 80 -0.72 10.88 13.18
CA MET A 80 -0.69 12.34 13.33
C MET A 80 -1.36 12.69 14.65
N ASP A 81 -0.58 13.16 15.63
CA ASP A 81 -1.16 14.00 16.67
C ASP A 81 -1.63 15.28 15.96
N HIS A 82 -2.94 15.47 15.86
CA HIS A 82 -3.49 16.74 15.40
C HIS A 82 -3.04 17.82 16.38
N GLN A 83 -2.03 18.60 15.98
CA GLN A 83 -1.55 19.76 16.71
C GLN A 83 -2.43 20.98 16.42
#